data_AF-A0A7H8K0V7-F1
#
_entry.id   AF-A0A7H8K0V7-F1
#
_cell.length_a   1.000
_cell.length_b   1.000
_cell.length_c   1.000
_cell.angle_alpha   90.00
_cell.angle_beta   90.00
_cell.angle_gamma   90.00
#
_symmetry.space_group_name_H-M   'P 1'
#
loop_
_entity.id
_entity.type
_entity.pdbx_description
1 polymer ?
#
loop_
_entity_poly.entity_id
_entity_poly.type
_entity_poly.pdbx_seq_one_letter_code
_entity_poly.pdbx_strand_id
1 'polypeptide(L)'
;MAAITKIDAYVYTADVANAGTNGWVYLGIAGREFHLDSTEDDFEQGKVFTYTLGDGANVKDPAYNDPRSPQLDTDDLDRYPAYLRFEPAGSDPAWCLERVIVTVNPGSQTPHRFDNPRLVGSSDNQRIWLDQQYGKQVGLKRFDG
;
A
#
# COMPACT_ATOMS: atom_id res chain seq x y z
N MET A 1 16.99 -14.59 -7.80
CA MET A 1 16.27 -13.32 -7.73
C MET A 1 15.65 -12.96 -9.07
N ALA A 2 14.36 -12.64 -9.09
CA ALA A 2 13.73 -12.00 -10.23
C ALA A 2 13.72 -10.48 -10.02
N ALA A 3 13.89 -9.70 -11.09
CA ALA A 3 13.71 -8.26 -11.03
C ALA A 3 12.26 -7.91 -10.67
N ILE A 4 12.05 -6.93 -9.79
CA ILE A 4 10.72 -6.35 -9.58
C ILE A 4 10.48 -5.36 -10.71
N THR A 5 9.51 -5.65 -11.58
CA THR A 5 9.16 -4.76 -12.69
C THR A 5 7.81 -4.08 -12.46
N LYS A 6 6.95 -4.69 -11.64
CA LYS A 6 5.61 -4.17 -11.34
C LYS A 6 5.19 -4.48 -9.91
N ILE A 7 4.54 -3.53 -9.25
CA ILE A 7 3.89 -3.74 -7.95
C ILE A 7 2.47 -3.17 -8.03
N ASP A 8 1.48 -3.99 -7.72
CA ASP A 8 0.09 -3.56 -7.58
C ASP A 8 -0.29 -3.51 -6.10
N ALA A 9 -0.67 -2.33 -5.61
CA ALA A 9 -1.15 -2.11 -4.26
C ALA A 9 -2.65 -1.79 -4.29
N TYR A 10 -3.47 -2.79 -3.99
CA TYR A 10 -4.89 -2.63 -3.73
C TYR A 10 -5.07 -2.05 -2.34
N VAL A 11 -5.78 -0.93 -2.23
CA VAL A 11 -6.10 -0.25 -0.97
C VAL A 11 -7.60 0.04 -0.93
N TYR A 12 -8.19 -0.21 0.23
CA TYR A 12 -9.58 0.09 0.53
C TYR A 12 -9.66 0.92 1.80
N THR A 13 -10.11 2.18 1.66
CA THR A 13 -10.52 3.02 2.79
C THR A 13 -11.88 2.55 3.27
N ALA A 14 -12.04 2.38 4.58
CA ALA A 14 -13.29 1.89 5.16
C ALA A 14 -14.50 2.77 4.77
N ASP A 15 -15.66 2.16 4.58
CA ASP A 15 -16.92 2.90 4.38
C ASP A 15 -17.58 3.23 5.74
N VAL A 16 -16.89 4.03 6.55
CA VAL A 16 -17.41 4.58 7.79
C VAL A 16 -17.15 6.08 7.88
N ALA A 17 -17.97 6.77 8.68
CA ALA A 17 -17.88 8.22 8.83
C ALA A 17 -16.45 8.68 9.15
N ASN A 18 -15.97 9.65 8.37
CA ASN A 18 -14.65 10.26 8.49
C ASN A 18 -13.47 9.29 8.26
N ALA A 19 -13.69 8.19 7.54
CA ALA A 19 -12.62 7.23 7.24
C ALA A 19 -11.59 7.76 6.25
N GLY A 20 -11.97 8.71 5.38
CA GLY A 20 -11.11 9.27 4.34
C GLY A 20 -10.02 10.20 4.88
N THR A 21 -9.03 10.52 4.04
CA THR A 21 -7.91 11.39 4.44
C THR A 21 -7.32 12.15 3.26
N ASN A 22 -6.74 13.32 3.57
CA ASN A 22 -5.88 14.07 2.66
C ASN A 22 -4.38 13.90 2.99
N GLY A 23 -4.04 12.98 3.89
CA GLY A 23 -2.65 12.65 4.23
C GLY A 23 -1.95 11.85 3.14
N TRP A 24 -0.66 11.60 3.33
CA TRP A 24 0.15 10.86 2.38
C TRP A 24 0.26 9.39 2.79
N VAL A 25 0.10 8.49 1.82
CA VAL A 25 0.20 7.05 2.05
C VAL A 25 1.40 6.49 1.27
N TYR A 26 2.19 5.66 1.93
CA TYR A 26 3.39 5.07 1.39
C TYR A 26 3.35 3.55 1.52
N LEU A 27 3.81 2.84 0.49
CA LEU A 27 4.11 1.42 0.54
C LEU A 27 5.61 1.23 0.78
N GLY A 28 5.97 0.66 1.93
CA GLY A 28 7.31 0.15 2.18
C GLY A 28 7.42 -1.31 1.73
N ILE A 29 8.33 -1.63 0.81
CA ILE A 29 8.61 -3.00 0.36
C ILE A 29 9.99 -3.09 -0.30
N ALA A 30 10.67 -4.24 -0.16
CA ALA A 30 12.01 -4.48 -0.71
C ALA A 30 13.03 -3.37 -0.37
N GLY A 31 12.95 -2.83 0.86
CA GLY A 31 13.91 -1.85 1.38
C GLY A 31 13.65 -0.39 1.00
N ARG A 32 12.52 -0.07 0.35
CA ARG A 32 12.18 1.31 -0.08
C ARG A 32 10.71 1.63 0.15
N GLU A 33 10.40 2.92 0.33
CA GLU A 33 9.04 3.47 0.28
C GLU A 33 8.66 4.03 -1.09
N PHE A 34 7.40 3.83 -1.48
CA PHE A 34 6.75 4.37 -2.68
C PHE A 34 5.53 5.19 -2.27
N HIS A 35 5.38 6.39 -2.82
CA HIS A 35 4.20 7.23 -2.56
C HIS A 35 3.01 6.70 -3.37
N LEU A 36 1.91 6.39 -2.69
CA LEU A 36 0.66 5.96 -3.29
C LEU A 36 -0.21 7.20 -3.47
N ASP A 37 -0.17 7.76 -4.66
CA ASP A 37 -0.90 8.96 -5.04
C ASP A 37 -1.21 8.87 -6.53
N SER A 38 -2.44 9.12 -6.93
CA SER A 38 -2.96 9.08 -8.29
C SER A 38 -3.39 10.49 -8.73
N THR A 39 -3.95 10.63 -9.93
CA THR A 39 -4.53 11.91 -10.37
C THR A 39 -5.95 12.14 -9.84
N GLU A 40 -6.53 11.16 -9.16
CA GLU A 40 -7.86 11.24 -8.57
C GLU A 40 -7.81 11.73 -7.13
N ASP A 41 -8.99 11.88 -6.52
CA ASP A 41 -9.13 12.12 -5.09
C ASP A 41 -8.98 10.80 -4.33
N ASP A 42 -7.80 10.58 -3.76
CA ASP A 42 -7.39 9.29 -3.21
C ASP A 42 -7.82 9.09 -1.78
N PHE A 43 -8.01 7.82 -1.41
CA PHE A 43 -8.30 7.42 -0.04
C PHE A 43 -9.61 7.99 0.55
N GLU A 44 -10.52 8.51 -0.26
CA GLU A 44 -11.86 8.92 0.15
C GLU A 44 -12.63 7.79 0.87
N GLN A 45 -13.61 8.15 1.71
CA GLN A 45 -14.44 7.18 2.44
C GLN A 45 -15.05 6.16 1.46
N GLY A 46 -14.92 4.86 1.77
CA GLY A 46 -15.42 3.78 0.94
C GLY A 46 -14.68 3.59 -0.40
N LYS A 47 -13.63 4.37 -0.67
CA LYS A 47 -12.88 4.27 -1.94
C LYS A 47 -11.98 3.04 -1.96
N VAL A 48 -12.07 2.32 -3.08
CA VAL A 48 -11.16 1.25 -3.45
C VAL A 48 -10.32 1.71 -4.63
N PHE A 49 -9.01 1.54 -4.55
CA PHE A 49 -8.11 1.84 -5.66
C PHE A 49 -6.92 0.89 -5.70
N THR A 50 -6.43 0.61 -6.90
CA THR A 50 -5.21 -0.18 -7.12
C THR A 50 -4.13 0.73 -7.71
N TYR A 51 -3.12 1.03 -6.89
CA TYR A 51 -1.94 1.78 -7.31
C TYR A 51 -0.94 0.82 -7.98
N THR A 52 -0.57 1.11 -9.21
CA THR A 52 0.42 0.39 -9.99
C THR A 52 1.73 1.17 -10.00
N LEU A 53 2.81 0.52 -9.59
CA LEU A 53 4.18 1.03 -9.62
C LEU A 53 4.99 0.25 -10.68
N GLY A 54 5.91 0.93 -11.38
CA GLY A 54 6.75 0.32 -12.43
C GLY A 54 6.01 0.18 -13.77
N ASP A 55 6.00 -1.03 -14.34
CA ASP A 55 5.37 -1.29 -15.64
C ASP A 55 3.86 -0.95 -15.62
N GLY A 56 3.45 0.01 -16.45
CA GLY A 56 2.06 0.46 -16.52
C GLY A 56 1.63 1.31 -15.31
N ALA A 57 2.57 2.01 -14.68
CA ALA A 57 2.29 2.85 -13.52
C ALA A 57 1.13 3.84 -13.73
N ASN A 58 0.30 3.98 -12.70
CA ASN A 58 -0.83 4.92 -12.66
C ASN A 58 -0.74 5.92 -11.48
N VAL A 59 0.42 5.98 -10.82
CA VAL A 59 0.72 6.92 -9.73
C VAL A 59 1.29 8.24 -10.25
N LYS A 60 1.18 9.30 -9.46
CA LYS A 60 1.94 10.54 -9.65
C LYS A 60 3.44 10.28 -9.56
N ASP A 61 4.20 11.07 -10.30
CA ASP A 61 5.66 11.00 -10.34
C ASP A 61 6.22 9.58 -10.55
N PRO A 62 5.78 8.85 -11.59
CA PRO A 62 6.08 7.42 -11.75
C PRO A 62 7.57 7.14 -11.84
N ALA A 63 8.38 8.07 -12.36
CA ALA A 63 9.83 7.94 -12.41
C ALA A 63 10.49 7.89 -11.01
N TYR A 64 9.93 8.61 -10.03
CA TYR A 64 10.39 8.61 -8.63
C TYR A 64 9.76 7.49 -7.80
N ASN A 65 8.71 6.85 -8.32
CA ASN A 65 8.02 5.72 -7.70
C ASN A 65 8.27 4.40 -8.45
N ASP A 66 9.34 4.34 -9.25
CA ASP A 66 9.66 3.16 -10.07
C ASP A 66 10.54 2.15 -9.29
N PRO A 67 10.09 0.91 -9.06
CA PRO A 67 10.90 -0.13 -8.43
C PRO A 67 12.08 -0.60 -9.30
N ARG A 68 12.18 -0.13 -10.55
CA ARG A 68 13.30 -0.38 -11.45
C ARG A 68 14.41 0.67 -11.30
N SER A 69 14.23 1.71 -10.48
CA SER A 69 15.19 2.82 -10.29
C SER A 69 15.39 3.21 -8.81
N PRO A 70 16.40 2.66 -8.10
CA PRO A 70 17.29 1.58 -8.54
C PRO A 70 16.51 0.27 -8.72
N GLN A 71 17.06 -0.65 -9.50
CA GLN A 71 16.43 -1.95 -9.74
C GLN A 71 16.37 -2.76 -8.44
N LEU A 72 15.16 -2.97 -7.94
CA LEU A 72 14.86 -3.88 -6.83
C LEU A 72 14.61 -5.30 -7.35
N ASP A 73 14.68 -6.28 -6.45
CA ASP A 73 14.49 -7.67 -6.78
C ASP A 73 13.77 -8.45 -5.68
N THR A 74 13.38 -9.68 -5.99
CA THR A 74 12.59 -10.52 -5.10
C THR A 74 13.32 -11.08 -3.89
N ASP A 75 14.66 -11.04 -3.82
CA ASP A 75 15.40 -11.57 -2.67
C ASP A 75 15.24 -10.66 -1.44
N ASP A 76 14.98 -9.37 -1.67
CA ASP A 76 14.82 -8.36 -0.61
C ASP A 76 13.40 -8.32 -0.03
N LEU A 77 12.46 -9.08 -0.62
CA LEU A 77 11.06 -9.14 -0.20
C LEU A 77 10.85 -9.70 1.22
N ASP A 78 11.74 -10.59 1.67
CA ASP A 78 11.70 -11.15 3.04
C ASP A 78 12.82 -10.60 3.92
N ARG A 79 13.78 -9.84 3.35
CA ARG A 79 14.89 -9.24 4.10
C ARG A 79 14.49 -7.94 4.76
N TYR A 80 13.54 -7.22 4.17
CA TYR A 80 13.01 -5.98 4.71
C TYR A 80 11.52 -6.12 5.02
N PRO A 81 11.01 -5.42 6.05
CA PRO A 81 9.59 -5.44 6.34
C PRO A 81 8.78 -4.84 5.18
N ALA A 82 7.67 -5.47 4.85
CA ALA A 82 6.63 -4.87 4.02
C ALA A 82 5.60 -4.18 4.94
N TYR A 83 5.20 -2.95 4.61
CA TYR A 83 4.25 -2.19 5.41
C TYR A 83 3.56 -1.10 4.58
N LEU A 84 2.40 -0.67 5.05
CA LEU A 84 1.80 0.59 4.64
C LEU A 84 2.10 1.64 5.71
N ARG A 85 2.56 2.83 5.33
CA ARG A 85 2.77 3.98 6.23
C ARG A 85 1.87 5.13 5.82
N PHE A 86 1.29 5.77 6.80
CA PHE A 86 0.49 6.97 6.67
C PHE A 86 1.25 8.16 7.25
N GLU A 87 1.21 9.32 6.59
CA GLU A 87 1.67 10.60 7.12
C GLU A 87 0.49 11.57 7.13
N PRO A 88 -0.07 11.87 8.32
CA PRO A 88 -1.19 12.80 8.45
C PRO A 88 -0.89 14.15 7.82
N ALA A 89 -1.83 14.66 7.03
CA ALA A 89 -1.82 16.02 6.52
C ALA A 89 -3.26 16.52 6.36
N GLY A 90 -3.41 17.85 6.26
CA GLY A 90 -4.72 18.48 6.09
C GLY A 90 -5.55 18.55 7.38
N SER A 91 -6.86 18.76 7.22
CA SER A 91 -7.84 18.94 8.30
C SER A 91 -8.36 17.65 8.93
N ASP A 92 -8.20 16.53 8.21
CA ASP A 92 -8.72 15.21 8.58
C ASP A 92 -7.51 14.27 8.79
N PRO A 93 -6.88 14.34 9.97
CA PRO A 93 -5.56 13.74 10.19
C PRO A 93 -5.61 12.23 10.38
N ALA A 94 -6.80 11.66 10.57
CA ALA A 94 -7.01 10.24 10.76
C ALA A 94 -7.42 9.57 9.44
N TRP A 95 -7.03 8.32 9.27
CA TRP A 95 -7.41 7.50 8.12
C TRP A 95 -7.83 6.11 8.59
N CYS A 96 -9.00 5.63 8.15
CA CYS A 96 -9.46 4.28 8.46
C CYS A 96 -9.20 3.33 7.29
N LEU A 97 -8.16 2.52 7.43
CA LEU A 97 -7.82 1.47 6.47
C LEU A 97 -8.68 0.22 6.73
N GLU A 98 -9.41 -0.23 5.71
CA GLU A 98 -10.16 -1.50 5.76
C GLU A 98 -9.34 -2.65 5.17
N ARG A 99 -8.67 -2.43 4.04
CA ARG A 99 -7.93 -3.50 3.36
C ARG A 99 -6.71 -3.00 2.62
N VAL A 100 -5.64 -3.79 2.65
CA VAL A 100 -4.48 -3.61 1.78
C VAL A 100 -3.98 -4.96 1.30
N ILE A 101 -3.78 -5.09 -0.01
CA ILE A 101 -3.16 -6.26 -0.64
C ILE A 101 -2.13 -5.75 -1.63
N VAL A 102 -0.90 -6.23 -1.51
CA VAL A 102 0.19 -5.87 -2.42
C VAL A 102 0.60 -7.11 -3.20
N THR A 103 0.71 -6.99 -4.52
CA THR A 103 1.18 -8.08 -5.39
C THR A 103 2.38 -7.61 -6.20
N VAL A 104 3.51 -8.26 -6.00
CA VAL A 104 4.75 -8.03 -6.74
C VAL A 104 4.77 -8.95 -7.95
N ASN A 105 5.06 -8.37 -9.12
CA ASN A 105 5.09 -9.04 -10.42
C ASN A 105 3.82 -9.88 -10.70
N PRO A 106 2.61 -9.27 -10.69
CA PRO A 106 1.33 -9.99 -10.76
C PRO A 106 1.14 -10.88 -11.99
N GLY A 107 1.77 -10.54 -13.13
CA GLY A 107 1.74 -11.33 -14.36
C GLY A 107 2.86 -12.35 -14.52
N SER A 108 3.74 -12.51 -13.54
CA SER A 108 4.85 -13.47 -13.60
C SER A 108 4.40 -14.90 -13.28
N GLN A 109 5.28 -15.89 -13.52
CA GLN A 109 5.02 -17.28 -13.13
C GLN A 109 4.97 -17.48 -11.61
N THR A 110 5.52 -16.54 -10.83
CA THR A 110 5.61 -16.65 -9.37
C THR A 110 5.36 -15.29 -8.73
N PRO A 111 4.11 -14.79 -8.77
CA PRO A 111 3.78 -13.52 -8.11
C PRO A 111 3.94 -13.65 -6.60
N HIS A 112 4.27 -12.55 -5.93
CA HIS A 112 4.41 -12.52 -4.47
C HIS A 112 3.37 -11.59 -3.87
N ARG A 113 2.52 -12.14 -3.01
CA ARG A 113 1.41 -11.40 -2.41
C ARG A 113 1.71 -11.07 -0.95
N PHE A 114 1.36 -9.86 -0.53
CA PHE A 114 1.45 -9.39 0.85
C PHE A 114 0.11 -8.83 1.30
N ASP A 115 -0.20 -9.02 2.57
CA ASP A 115 -1.50 -8.69 3.16
C ASP A 115 -1.36 -8.61 4.69
N ASN A 116 -2.30 -7.96 5.38
CA ASN A 116 -2.41 -8.05 6.83
C ASN A 116 -3.58 -8.97 7.22
N PRO A 117 -3.33 -10.18 7.76
CA PRO A 117 -4.38 -11.13 8.12
C PRO A 117 -5.42 -10.61 9.13
N ARG A 118 -5.08 -9.59 9.92
CA ARG A 118 -6.02 -8.97 10.88
C ARG A 118 -7.02 -8.05 10.21
N LEU A 119 -6.75 -7.64 8.98
CA LEU A 119 -7.63 -6.84 8.13
C LEU A 119 -8.42 -7.69 7.13
N VAL A 120 -8.48 -9.01 7.31
CA VAL A 120 -9.29 -9.89 6.43
C VAL A 120 -10.72 -9.90 6.95
N GLY A 121 -11.67 -9.39 6.17
CA GLY A 121 -13.08 -9.26 6.52
C GLY A 121 -13.53 -7.79 6.46
N SER A 122 -14.66 -7.47 7.06
CA SER A 122 -15.24 -6.11 7.09
C SER A 122 -15.85 -5.74 8.43
N SER A 123 -15.55 -6.50 9.50
CA SER A 123 -16.05 -6.20 10.84
C SER A 123 -15.29 -5.01 11.45
N ASP A 124 -15.88 -4.32 12.43
CA ASP A 124 -15.26 -3.16 13.10
C ASP A 124 -13.87 -3.45 13.70
N ASN A 125 -13.63 -4.67 14.16
CA ASN A 125 -12.32 -5.11 14.68
C ASN A 125 -11.35 -5.62 13.60
N GLN A 126 -11.69 -5.46 12.32
CA GLN A 126 -10.92 -5.86 11.15
C GLN A 126 -10.56 -4.66 10.24
N ARG A 127 -10.71 -3.45 10.76
CA ARG A 127 -10.19 -2.21 10.18
C ARG A 127 -9.28 -1.51 11.19
N ILE A 128 -8.46 -0.58 10.74
CA ILE A 128 -7.52 0.13 11.60
C ILE A 128 -7.51 1.63 11.30
N TRP A 129 -7.61 2.42 12.35
CA TRP A 129 -7.39 3.87 12.27
C TRP A 129 -5.90 4.16 12.39
N LEU A 130 -5.39 4.99 11.49
CA LEU A 130 -4.02 5.51 11.50
C LEU A 130 -4.06 7.01 11.70
N ASP A 131 -3.18 7.52 12.55
CA ASP A 131 -3.07 8.93 12.92
C ASP A 131 -1.73 9.19 13.62
N GLN A 132 -1.37 10.46 13.77
CA GLN A 132 -0.21 10.89 14.53
C GLN A 132 -0.22 10.38 15.99
N GLN A 133 -1.39 10.20 16.62
CA GLN A 133 -1.51 9.87 18.04
C GLN A 133 -1.53 8.37 18.36
N TYR A 134 -1.98 7.51 17.45
CA TYR A 134 -2.22 6.08 17.75
C TYR A 134 -1.59 5.10 16.75
N GLY A 135 -0.72 5.60 15.87
CA GLY A 135 0.12 4.77 15.02
C GLY A 135 -0.09 5.09 13.54
N LYS A 136 1.01 5.02 12.80
CA LYS A 136 1.08 5.45 11.40
C LYS A 136 1.42 4.33 10.44
N GLN A 137 1.53 3.09 10.91
CA GLN A 137 2.05 1.99 10.10
C GLN A 137 1.27 0.70 10.33
N VAL A 138 1.07 -0.04 9.25
CA VAL A 138 0.48 -1.38 9.24
C VAL A 138 1.44 -2.33 8.56
N GLY A 139 1.97 -3.30 9.31
CA GLY A 139 2.82 -4.34 8.75
C GLY A 139 2.05 -5.27 7.82
N LEU A 140 2.70 -5.74 6.76
CA LEU A 140 2.18 -6.70 5.81
C LEU A 140 3.00 -7.99 5.90
N LYS A 141 2.33 -9.12 5.75
CA LYS A 141 2.94 -10.45 5.73
C LYS A 141 2.83 -11.02 4.32
N ARG A 142 3.91 -11.65 3.85
CA ARG A 142 3.90 -12.44 2.63
C ARG A 142 2.98 -13.65 2.78
N PHE A 143 2.11 -13.83 1.80
CA PHE A 143 1.35 -15.04 1.57
C PHE A 143 2.06 -15.83 0.49
N ASP A 144 2.77 -16.87 0.91
CA ASP A 144 3.07 -17.98 0.04
C ASP A 144 1.79 -18.84 0.02
N GLY A 145 1.25 -19.09 -1.18
CA GLY A 145 -0.01 -19.82 -1.36
C GLY A 145 -0.02 -21.20 -0.71
#